data_AF-A0A1U7XQP5-F1
#
_entry.id   AF-A0A1U7XQP5-F1
#
_cell.length_a   1.000
_cell.length_b   1.000
_cell.length_c   1.000
_cell.angle_alpha   90.00
_cell.angle_beta   90.00
_cell.angle_gamma   90.00
#
_symmetry.space_group_name_H-M   'P 1'
#
loop_
_entity.id
_entity.type
_entity.pdbx_description
1 polymer ?
#
loop_
_entity_poly.entity_id
_entity_poly.type
_entity_poly.pdbx_seq_one_letter_code
_entity_poly.pdbx_strand_id
1 'polypeptide(L)'
;MQDSSFKIPINIPPELITEILLRLPVKSLLQLRCVSKSWLALISSPEFIKTHLNICANNKNYTHHRLMVGLSPPEQNLKNCSVSSLLYDSVSIEAINLDYPYKNTHKFPRYPFIVGSVNGLICFSVQGTEFFPWNPSIRKFKKLPDSIGCCSFMFGFGYDELHDDYKIVGIDRYLGHDGLRHAKAKIFSVNSDSWTSVDNFQEGVVFIRSKGMFVNGKLY
;
A
#
# COMPACT_ATOMS: atom_id res chain seq x y z
N MET A 1 38.16 -47.67 -15.79
CA MET A 1 38.33 -46.20 -15.85
C MET A 1 37.09 -45.60 -15.23
N GLN A 2 37.25 -45.02 -14.04
CA GLN A 2 36.15 -44.51 -13.22
C GLN A 2 36.11 -43.00 -13.44
N ASP A 3 35.04 -42.53 -14.08
CA ASP A 3 34.87 -41.13 -14.44
C ASP A 3 34.49 -40.34 -13.17
N SER A 4 35.50 -39.76 -12.51
CA SER A 4 35.31 -38.92 -11.34
C SER A 4 34.78 -37.55 -11.79
N SER A 5 33.47 -37.45 -11.98
CA SER A 5 32.82 -36.16 -12.18
C SER A 5 33.01 -35.32 -10.92
N PHE A 6 33.96 -34.37 -10.95
CA PHE A 6 34.09 -33.33 -9.94
C PHE A 6 32.82 -32.48 -9.99
N LYS A 7 31.85 -32.80 -9.13
CA LYS A 7 30.75 -31.88 -8.81
C LYS A 7 31.34 -30.78 -7.94
N ILE A 8 31.87 -29.72 -8.56
CA ILE A 8 32.14 -28.49 -7.83
C ILE A 8 30.79 -28.04 -7.27
N PRO A 9 30.59 -27.98 -5.94
CA PRO A 9 29.39 -27.36 -5.41
C PRO A 9 29.44 -25.91 -5.86
N ILE A 10 28.48 -25.50 -6.69
CA ILE A 10 28.32 -24.08 -7.05
C ILE A 10 27.88 -23.38 -5.77
N ASN A 11 28.86 -22.92 -4.99
CA ASN A 11 28.62 -22.18 -3.77
C ASN A 11 28.54 -20.70 -4.14
N ILE A 12 27.32 -20.22 -4.36
CA ILE A 12 27.07 -18.81 -4.66
C ILE A 12 27.28 -18.01 -3.36
N PRO A 13 28.13 -16.97 -3.37
CA PRO A 13 28.30 -16.08 -2.22
C PRO A 13 26.97 -15.52 -1.68
N PRO A 14 26.77 -15.41 -0.35
CA PRO A 14 25.55 -14.88 0.25
C PRO A 14 25.15 -13.49 -0.25
N GLU A 15 26.13 -12.66 -0.59
CA GLU A 15 25.95 -11.31 -1.12
C GLU A 15 25.27 -11.36 -2.49
N LEU A 16 25.73 -12.25 -3.36
CA LEU A 16 25.13 -12.45 -4.68
C LEU A 16 23.72 -13.04 -4.58
N ILE A 17 23.49 -13.96 -3.64
CA ILE A 17 22.13 -14.46 -3.35
C ILE A 17 21.22 -13.29 -2.96
N THR A 18 21.69 -12.42 -2.06
CA THR A 18 20.93 -11.25 -1.59
C THR A 18 20.62 -10.30 -2.75
N GLU A 19 21.60 -9.97 -3.59
CA GLU A 19 21.38 -9.12 -4.76
C GLU A 19 20.39 -9.72 -5.76
N ILE A 20 20.46 -11.03 -6.01
CA ILE A 20 19.51 -11.73 -6.88
C ILE A 20 18.11 -11.62 -6.29
N LEU A 21 17.92 -11.95 -5.01
CA LEU A 21 16.63 -11.91 -4.34
C LEU A 21 16.05 -10.49 -4.32
N LEU A 22 16.87 -9.46 -4.08
CA LEU A 22 16.44 -8.06 -4.06
C LEU A 22 15.84 -7.58 -5.40
N ARG A 23 16.15 -8.25 -6.51
CA ARG A 23 15.61 -7.92 -7.84
C ARG A 23 14.34 -8.71 -8.20
N LEU A 24 13.92 -9.66 -7.36
CA LEU A 24 12.76 -10.50 -7.65
C LEU A 24 11.44 -9.80 -7.28
N PRO A 25 10.34 -10.10 -8.00
CA PRO A 25 9.00 -9.69 -7.59
C PRO A 25 8.62 -10.25 -6.22
N VAL A 26 7.82 -9.50 -5.46
CA VAL A 26 7.32 -9.90 -4.12
C VAL A 26 6.70 -11.29 -4.13
N LYS A 27 5.92 -11.65 -5.17
CA LYS A 27 5.28 -12.96 -5.28
C LYS A 27 6.30 -14.10 -5.32
N SER A 28 7.39 -13.93 -6.08
CA SER A 28 8.46 -14.92 -6.16
C SER A 28 9.20 -15.03 -4.84
N LEU A 29 9.51 -13.90 -4.20
CA LEU A 29 10.13 -13.88 -2.87
C LEU A 29 9.31 -14.64 -1.82
N LEU A 30 7.98 -14.47 -1.82
CA LEU A 30 7.10 -15.18 -0.89
C LEU A 30 7.14 -16.70 -1.08
N GLN A 31 7.28 -17.19 -2.32
CA GLN A 31 7.45 -18.62 -2.60
C GLN A 31 8.82 -19.13 -2.15
N LEU A 32 9.86 -18.31 -2.35
CA LEU A 32 11.23 -18.65 -2.00
C LEU A 32 11.50 -18.74 -0.49
N ARG A 33 10.61 -18.17 0.34
CA ARG A 33 10.62 -18.37 1.79
C ARG A 33 10.52 -19.85 2.19
N CYS A 34 9.95 -20.71 1.33
CA CYS A 34 9.81 -22.14 1.61
C CYS A 34 11.07 -22.96 1.25
N VAL A 35 12.07 -22.36 0.58
CA VAL A 35 13.25 -23.09 0.08
C VAL A 35 14.22 -23.46 1.20
N SER A 36 14.48 -22.54 2.14
CA SER A 36 15.34 -22.81 3.29
C SER A 36 15.06 -21.86 4.45
N LYS A 37 15.49 -22.23 5.66
CA LYS A 37 15.42 -21.36 6.85
C LYS A 37 16.24 -20.07 6.67
N SER A 38 17.40 -20.15 6.02
CA SER A 38 18.25 -18.98 5.75
C SER A 38 17.57 -18.00 4.80
N TRP A 39 16.91 -18.49 3.75
CA TRP A 39 16.17 -17.65 2.79
C TRP A 39 14.93 -17.04 3.44
N LEU A 40 14.21 -17.83 4.25
CA LEU A 40 13.10 -17.30 5.06
C LEU A 40 13.55 -16.15 5.96
N ALA A 41 14.67 -16.34 6.68
CA ALA A 41 15.22 -15.33 7.60
C ALA A 41 15.65 -14.07 6.84
N LEU A 42 16.40 -14.21 5.74
CA LEU A 42 16.85 -13.09 4.91
C LEU A 42 15.66 -12.29 4.35
N ILE A 43 14.72 -12.96 3.69
CA ILE A 43 13.56 -12.32 3.03
C ILE A 43 12.62 -11.66 4.06
N SER A 44 12.58 -12.18 5.29
CA SER A 44 11.74 -11.61 6.36
C SER A 44 12.44 -10.53 7.17
N SER A 45 13.73 -10.25 6.91
CA SER A 45 14.47 -9.23 7.66
C SER A 45 14.03 -7.81 7.30
N PRO A 46 13.96 -6.87 8.28
CA PRO A 46 13.59 -5.48 8.01
C PRO A 46 14.51 -4.80 6.99
N GLU A 47 15.81 -5.08 7.03
CA GLU A 47 16.82 -4.51 6.14
C GLU A 47 16.56 -4.95 4.69
N PHE A 48 16.30 -6.23 4.47
CA PHE A 48 15.95 -6.75 3.15
C PHE A 48 14.66 -6.12 2.64
N ILE A 49 13.62 -6.03 3.48
CA ILE A 49 12.33 -5.45 3.10
C ILE A 49 12.48 -3.96 2.72
N LYS A 50 13.16 -3.15 3.56
CA LYS A 50 13.40 -1.73 3.28
C LYS A 50 14.21 -1.53 2.00
N THR A 51 15.26 -2.33 1.81
CA THR A 51 16.10 -2.29 0.61
C THR A 51 15.31 -2.68 -0.64
N HIS A 52 14.52 -3.76 -0.57
CA HIS A 52 13.68 -4.23 -1.67
C HIS A 52 12.62 -3.18 -2.07
N LEU A 53 11.96 -2.57 -1.07
CA LEU A 53 10.98 -1.51 -1.30
C LEU A 53 11.61 -0.30 -1.99
N ASN A 54 12.79 0.13 -1.55
CA ASN A 54 13.52 1.24 -2.14
C ASN A 54 13.96 0.94 -3.60
N ILE A 55 14.45 -0.28 -3.87
CA ILE A 55 14.80 -0.71 -5.23
C ILE A 55 13.55 -0.72 -6.12
N CYS A 56 12.43 -1.23 -5.62
CA CYS A 56 11.18 -1.25 -6.35
C CYS A 56 10.67 0.16 -6.65
N ALA A 57 10.66 1.07 -5.67
CA ALA A 57 10.18 2.45 -5.84
C ALA A 57 11.01 3.25 -6.87
N ASN A 58 12.30 2.96 -6.98
CA ASN A 58 13.21 3.65 -7.92
C ASN A 58 13.35 2.93 -9.28
N ASN A 59 12.59 1.87 -9.53
CA ASN A 59 12.66 1.13 -10.79
C ASN A 59 12.01 1.93 -11.93
N LYS A 60 12.86 2.55 -12.77
CA LYS A 60 12.47 3.36 -13.93
C LYS A 60 11.78 2.60 -15.06
N ASN A 61 11.94 1.27 -15.09
CA ASN A 61 11.36 0.41 -16.12
C ASN A 61 9.96 -0.09 -15.74
N TYR A 62 9.46 0.27 -14.55
CA TYR A 62 8.12 -0.07 -14.08
C TYR A 62 7.77 -1.57 -14.10
N THR A 63 8.77 -2.46 -14.12
CA THR A 63 8.60 -3.91 -14.32
C THR A 63 7.76 -4.59 -13.24
N HIS A 64 7.69 -3.99 -12.06
CA HIS A 64 6.92 -4.50 -10.91
C HIS A 64 5.89 -3.49 -10.41
N HIS A 65 5.68 -2.39 -11.13
CA HIS A 65 4.68 -1.38 -10.80
C HIS A 65 3.32 -1.77 -11.36
N ARG A 66 2.27 -1.54 -10.57
CA ARG A 66 0.89 -1.83 -10.96
C ARG A 66 0.03 -0.59 -10.81
N LEU A 67 -0.80 -0.32 -11.82
CA LEU A 67 -1.88 0.66 -11.73
C LEU A 67 -3.10 -0.02 -11.13
N MET A 68 -3.77 0.64 -10.19
CA MET A 68 -5.03 0.16 -9.64
C MET A 68 -6.15 1.13 -9.97
N VAL A 69 -7.27 0.58 -10.45
CA VAL A 69 -8.42 1.35 -10.88
C VAL A 69 -9.65 0.78 -10.19
N GLY A 70 -10.34 1.61 -9.42
CA GLY A 70 -11.65 1.27 -8.90
C GLY A 70 -12.72 1.67 -9.90
N LEU A 71 -13.53 0.72 -10.34
CA LEU A 71 -14.59 0.93 -11.33
C LEU A 71 -15.93 1.24 -10.67
N SER A 72 -16.61 2.26 -11.19
CA SER A 72 -17.97 2.65 -10.80
C SER A 72 -19.01 1.61 -11.25
N PRO A 73 -20.24 1.65 -10.73
CA PRO A 73 -21.32 0.77 -11.19
C PRO A 73 -21.46 0.77 -12.73
N PRO A 74 -21.81 -0.36 -13.37
CA PRO A 74 -22.31 -1.61 -12.76
C PRO A 74 -21.26 -2.67 -12.37
N GLU A 75 -20.00 -2.57 -12.82
CA GLU A 75 -18.97 -3.62 -12.58
C GLU A 75 -18.48 -3.70 -11.12
N GLN A 76 -18.53 -2.58 -10.36
CA GLN A 76 -18.16 -2.45 -8.94
C GLN A 76 -16.97 -3.31 -8.48
N ASN A 77 -15.79 -3.03 -9.03
CA ASN A 77 -14.61 -3.84 -8.76
C ASN A 77 -13.34 -3.01 -8.70
N LEU A 78 -12.35 -3.51 -7.97
CA LEU A 78 -10.99 -3.01 -8.03
C LEU A 78 -10.24 -3.85 -9.06
N LYS A 79 -9.69 -3.21 -10.08
CA LYS A 79 -8.84 -3.87 -11.08
C LYS A 79 -7.41 -3.38 -10.95
N ASN A 80 -6.47 -4.19 -11.41
CA ASN A 80 -5.09 -3.75 -11.58
C ASN A 80 -4.48 -4.22 -12.89
N CYS A 81 -3.45 -3.52 -13.34
CA CYS A 81 -2.68 -3.86 -14.52
C CYS A 81 -1.20 -3.45 -14.36
N SER A 82 -0.34 -4.00 -15.21
CA SER A 82 1.10 -3.68 -15.26
C SER A 82 1.29 -2.26 -15.80
N VAL A 83 2.07 -1.42 -15.10
CA VAL A 83 2.41 -0.08 -15.59
C VAL A 83 3.38 -0.15 -16.77
N SER A 84 4.36 -1.05 -16.74
CA SER A 84 5.27 -1.25 -17.87
C SER A 84 4.52 -1.62 -19.14
N SER A 85 3.53 -2.52 -19.05
CA SER A 85 2.69 -2.87 -20.20
C SER A 85 1.85 -1.67 -20.64
N LEU A 86 1.26 -0.95 -19.67
CA LEU A 86 0.75 0.42 -19.76
C LEU A 86 1.40 1.28 -20.84
N LEU A 87 2.70 1.43 -20.65
CA LEU A 87 3.48 2.46 -21.30
C LEU A 87 4.21 1.96 -22.55
N TYR A 88 4.56 0.67 -22.60
CA TYR A 88 5.50 0.14 -23.58
C TYR A 88 4.96 -1.00 -24.43
N ASP A 89 3.86 -1.66 -24.05
CA ASP A 89 3.29 -2.75 -24.84
C ASP A 89 2.21 -2.19 -25.79
N SER A 90 2.28 -2.57 -27.08
CA SER A 90 1.33 -2.15 -28.11
C SER A 90 0.02 -2.94 -28.13
N VAL A 91 -0.18 -3.83 -27.15
CA VAL A 91 -1.31 -4.78 -27.09
C VAL A 91 -2.33 -4.33 -26.05
N SER A 92 -3.61 -4.63 -26.27
CA SER A 92 -4.68 -4.42 -25.29
C SER A 92 -4.37 -5.13 -23.98
N ILE A 93 -4.26 -4.38 -22.89
CA ILE A 93 -3.94 -4.92 -21.57
C ILE A 93 -5.21 -5.32 -20.86
N GLU A 94 -5.30 -6.60 -20.51
CA GLU A 94 -6.39 -7.10 -19.68
C GLU A 94 -6.16 -6.69 -18.22
N ALA A 95 -7.08 -5.89 -17.69
CA ALA A 95 -7.06 -5.50 -16.29
C ALA A 95 -7.59 -6.65 -15.42
N ILE A 96 -6.80 -7.06 -14.43
CA ILE A 96 -7.09 -8.20 -13.57
C ILE A 96 -7.94 -7.75 -12.39
N ASN A 97 -9.01 -8.49 -12.11
CA ASN A 97 -9.82 -8.28 -10.92
C ASN A 97 -9.01 -8.57 -9.64
N LEU A 98 -9.01 -7.60 -8.74
CA LEU A 98 -8.48 -7.78 -7.40
C LEU A 98 -9.55 -8.35 -6.48
N ASP A 99 -9.15 -9.39 -5.75
CA ASP A 99 -9.89 -9.90 -4.62
C ASP A 99 -9.49 -9.08 -3.39
N TYR A 100 -10.19 -7.95 -3.21
CA TYR A 100 -9.96 -7.06 -2.09
C TYR A 100 -10.84 -7.48 -0.90
N PRO A 101 -10.37 -7.25 0.34
CA PRO A 101 -11.17 -7.52 1.52
C PRO A 101 -12.52 -6.80 1.44
N TYR A 102 -13.59 -7.40 1.95
CA TYR A 102 -14.92 -6.80 2.03
C TYR A 102 -15.81 -6.90 0.76
N LYS A 103 -15.26 -7.29 -0.40
CA LYS A 103 -15.97 -7.41 -1.70
C LYS A 103 -17.30 -8.17 -1.65
N ASN A 104 -17.43 -9.19 -0.78
CA ASN A 104 -18.60 -10.08 -0.70
C ASN A 104 -19.30 -10.08 0.67
N THR A 105 -19.08 -9.07 1.50
CA THR A 105 -19.55 -9.09 2.91
C THR A 105 -20.92 -8.45 3.14
N HIS A 106 -21.48 -7.75 2.15
CA HIS A 106 -22.75 -7.02 2.28
C HIS A 106 -23.79 -7.42 1.24
N LYS A 107 -25.07 -7.34 1.62
CA LYS A 107 -26.23 -7.54 0.72
C LYS A 107 -26.23 -6.56 -0.47
N PHE A 108 -25.55 -5.42 -0.32
CA PHE A 108 -25.30 -4.46 -1.39
C PHE A 108 -23.79 -4.27 -1.54
N PRO A 109 -23.23 -4.48 -2.74
CA PRO A 109 -21.80 -4.26 -2.96
C PRO A 109 -21.47 -2.79 -2.66
N ARG A 110 -20.43 -2.59 -1.83
CA ARG A 110 -19.95 -1.27 -1.41
C ARG A 110 -18.60 -1.01 -2.06
N TYR A 111 -18.49 0.13 -2.73
CA TYR A 111 -17.29 0.48 -3.47
C TYR A 111 -16.13 0.91 -2.54
N PRO A 112 -14.94 0.33 -2.66
CA PRO A 112 -13.76 0.77 -1.93
C PRO A 112 -13.18 2.03 -2.57
N PHE A 113 -13.05 3.09 -1.78
CA PHE A 113 -12.33 4.29 -2.19
C PHE A 113 -10.86 4.17 -1.79
N ILE A 114 -9.96 4.16 -2.77
CA ILE A 114 -8.52 4.20 -2.48
C ILE A 114 -8.21 5.53 -1.78
N VAL A 115 -7.63 5.42 -0.58
CA VAL A 115 -7.15 6.52 0.26
C VAL A 115 -5.71 6.86 -0.12
N GLY A 116 -4.89 5.85 -0.37
CA GLY A 116 -3.51 6.01 -0.81
C GLY A 116 -2.77 4.69 -0.86
N SER A 117 -1.53 4.73 -1.34
CA SER A 117 -0.63 3.58 -1.39
C SER A 117 0.79 4.00 -1.03
N VAL A 118 1.48 3.18 -0.25
CA VAL A 118 2.87 3.41 0.15
C VAL A 118 3.52 2.07 0.49
N ASN A 119 4.77 1.86 0.09
CA ASN A 119 5.56 0.66 0.42
C ASN A 119 4.85 -0.67 0.09
N GLY A 120 4.14 -0.72 -1.05
CA GLY A 120 3.38 -1.89 -1.48
C GLY A 120 2.08 -2.16 -0.69
N LEU A 121 1.78 -1.36 0.33
CA LEU A 121 0.49 -1.35 1.01
C LEU A 121 -0.48 -0.38 0.34
N ILE A 122 -1.75 -0.73 0.37
CA ILE A 122 -2.85 0.10 -0.10
C ILE A 122 -3.80 0.30 1.06
N CYS A 123 -4.16 1.55 1.32
CA CYS A 123 -5.28 1.84 2.20
C CYS A 123 -6.50 2.19 1.35
N PHE A 124 -7.61 1.51 1.62
CA PHE A 124 -8.91 1.89 1.07
C PHE A 124 -9.90 2.15 2.20
N SER A 125 -10.92 2.94 1.89
CA SER A 125 -12.04 3.21 2.78
C SER A 125 -13.33 2.67 2.19
N VAL A 126 -14.22 2.22 3.06
CA VAL A 126 -15.58 1.83 2.70
C VAL A 126 -16.53 2.77 3.43
N GLN A 127 -17.48 3.36 2.70
CA GLN A 127 -18.43 4.38 3.19
C GLN A 127 -17.79 5.64 3.80
N GLY A 128 -16.49 5.85 3.61
CA GLY A 128 -15.76 6.99 4.16
C GLY A 128 -15.55 6.95 5.68
N THR A 129 -15.88 5.83 6.34
CA THR A 129 -15.76 5.69 7.81
C THR A 129 -14.91 4.49 8.22
N GLU A 130 -14.91 3.42 7.40
CA GLU A 130 -14.14 2.22 7.67
C GLU A 130 -12.85 2.22 6.84
N PHE A 131 -11.69 2.00 7.47
CA PHE A 131 -10.38 2.03 6.82
C PHE A 131 -9.72 0.67 6.84
N PHE A 132 -9.06 0.33 5.74
CA PHE A 132 -8.43 -0.96 5.53
C PHE A 132 -7.04 -0.80 4.89
N PRO A 133 -5.97 -0.78 5.70
CA PRO A 133 -4.64 -1.11 5.22
C PRO A 133 -4.62 -2.56 4.72
N TRP A 134 -4.16 -2.75 3.49
CA TRP A 134 -4.19 -4.01 2.78
C TRP A 134 -2.88 -4.25 2.03
N ASN A 135 -2.33 -5.45 2.22
CA ASN A 135 -1.21 -5.96 1.44
C ASN A 135 -1.75 -6.96 0.39
N PRO A 136 -1.80 -6.57 -0.90
CA PRO A 136 -2.31 -7.44 -1.96
C PRO A 136 -1.43 -8.66 -2.23
N SER A 137 -0.12 -8.58 -1.96
CA SER A 137 0.83 -9.66 -2.24
C SER A 137 0.67 -10.87 -1.32
N ILE A 138 0.31 -10.62 -0.05
CA ILE A 138 0.07 -11.68 0.95
C ILE A 138 -1.42 -11.84 1.29
N ARG A 139 -2.30 -11.07 0.65
CA ARG A 139 -3.76 -11.06 0.87
C ARG A 139 -4.16 -10.82 2.34
N LYS A 140 -3.37 -10.04 3.07
CA LYS A 140 -3.66 -9.67 4.47
C LYS A 140 -4.15 -8.24 4.55
N PHE A 141 -5.12 -8.01 5.42
CA PHE A 141 -5.69 -6.71 5.68
C PHE A 141 -6.03 -6.57 7.16
N LYS A 142 -6.23 -5.32 7.60
CA LYS A 142 -6.68 -5.00 8.96
C LYS A 142 -7.83 -4.00 8.85
N LYS A 143 -8.99 -4.28 9.45
CA LYS A 143 -10.02 -3.25 9.68
C LYS A 143 -9.52 -2.38 10.83
N LEU A 144 -9.50 -1.07 10.64
CA LEU A 144 -9.13 -0.14 11.70
C LEU A 144 -10.33 0.22 12.58
N PRO A 145 -10.11 0.62 13.85
CA PRO A 145 -11.17 1.06 14.74
C PRO A 145 -11.95 2.25 14.15
N ASP A 146 -13.26 2.20 14.30
CA ASP A 146 -14.16 3.28 13.88
C ASP A 146 -13.99 4.47 14.85
N SER A 147 -13.50 5.62 14.36
CA SER A 147 -13.38 6.84 15.18
C SER A 147 -13.73 8.14 14.43
N ILE A 148 -14.01 8.00 13.14
CA ILE A 148 -14.19 9.12 12.23
C ILE A 148 -15.68 9.33 12.03
N GLY A 149 -16.22 10.38 12.64
CA GLY A 149 -17.64 10.72 12.53
C GLY A 149 -17.97 11.35 11.19
N CYS A 150 -18.81 10.70 10.38
CA CYS A 150 -19.53 11.16 9.17
C CYS A 150 -18.84 12.08 8.13
N CYS A 151 -18.76 11.54 6.91
CA CYS A 151 -19.25 12.14 5.65
C CYS A 151 -18.50 13.30 4.94
N SER A 152 -17.55 14.04 5.54
CA SER A 152 -16.82 15.09 4.77
C SER A 152 -15.32 15.16 5.00
N PHE A 153 -14.66 14.00 5.01
CA PHE A 153 -13.23 13.95 5.21
C PHE A 153 -12.44 13.97 3.90
N MET A 154 -11.33 14.69 3.93
CA MET A 154 -10.20 14.39 3.07
C MET A 154 -9.31 13.39 3.80
N PHE A 155 -8.93 12.31 3.12
CA PHE A 155 -8.06 11.29 3.68
C PHE A 155 -6.76 11.21 2.91
N GLY A 156 -5.71 10.82 3.61
CA GLY A 156 -4.45 10.42 3.01
C GLY A 156 -3.80 9.30 3.82
N PHE A 157 -3.05 8.45 3.14
CA PHE A 157 -2.32 7.34 3.74
C PHE A 157 -0.84 7.50 3.41
N GLY A 158 0.00 7.40 4.44
CA GLY A 158 1.44 7.62 4.32
C GLY A 158 2.25 6.78 5.30
N TYR A 159 3.56 6.88 5.17
CA TYR A 159 4.53 6.23 6.05
C TYR A 159 5.39 7.29 6.73
N ASP A 160 5.48 7.19 8.04
CA ASP A 160 6.32 8.02 8.89
C ASP A 160 7.65 7.29 9.12
N GLU A 161 8.66 7.69 8.35
CA GLU A 161 9.99 7.07 8.39
C GLU A 161 10.67 7.23 9.76
N LEU A 162 10.38 8.31 10.49
CA LEU A 162 11.00 8.59 11.79
C LEU A 162 10.53 7.60 12.86
N HIS A 163 9.25 7.22 12.80
CA HIS A 163 8.61 6.35 13.80
C HIS A 163 8.36 4.92 13.29
N ASP A 164 8.80 4.60 12.07
CA ASP A 164 8.53 3.33 11.38
C ASP A 164 7.04 2.94 11.47
N ASP A 165 6.16 3.90 11.15
CA ASP A 165 4.73 3.77 11.37
C ASP A 165 3.93 4.14 10.11
N TYR A 166 2.90 3.37 9.83
CA TYR A 166 1.94 3.71 8.79
C TYR A 166 0.84 4.56 9.40
N LYS A 167 0.53 5.68 8.74
CA LYS A 167 -0.42 6.66 9.27
C LYS A 167 -1.53 6.96 8.28
N ILE A 168 -2.72 7.17 8.82
CA ILE A 168 -3.85 7.72 8.07
C ILE A 168 -4.14 9.09 8.63
N VAL A 169 -4.17 10.09 7.76
CA VAL A 169 -4.58 11.44 8.12
C VAL A 169 -5.98 11.65 7.59
N GLY A 170 -6.88 12.07 8.47
CA GLY A 170 -8.23 12.50 8.13
C GLY A 170 -8.42 13.96 8.50
N ILE A 171 -8.90 14.77 7.57
CA ILE A 171 -9.26 16.17 7.83
C ILE A 171 -10.79 16.24 7.86
N ASP A 172 -11.34 16.38 9.06
CA ASP A 172 -12.75 16.64 9.29
C ASP A 172 -13.09 18.07 8.87
N ARG A 173 -14.26 18.30 8.29
CA ARG A 173 -14.75 19.65 7.97
C ARG A 173 -16.11 19.86 8.58
N TYR A 174 -16.25 20.95 9.33
CA TYR A 174 -17.50 21.34 9.97
C TYR A 174 -17.80 22.82 9.73
N LEU A 175 -19.08 23.18 9.89
CA LEU A 175 -19.51 24.57 9.87
C LEU A 175 -19.44 25.12 11.30
N GLY A 176 -18.71 26.20 11.49
CA GLY A 176 -18.60 26.88 12.77
C GLY A 176 -19.83 27.74 13.05
N HIS A 177 -19.94 28.20 14.30
CA HIS A 177 -20.99 29.13 14.70
C HIS A 177 -20.88 30.51 14.03
N ASP A 178 -19.70 30.84 13.51
CA ASP A 178 -19.40 32.02 12.70
C ASP A 178 -19.86 31.90 11.22
N GLY A 179 -20.40 30.74 10.83
CA GLY A 179 -20.79 30.45 9.45
C GLY A 179 -19.62 30.11 8.52
N LEU A 180 -18.39 30.02 9.06
CA LEU A 180 -17.21 29.65 8.30
C LEU A 180 -17.00 28.14 8.31
N ARG A 181 -16.30 27.64 7.29
CA ARG A 181 -15.91 26.23 7.20
C ARG A 181 -14.58 26.04 7.92
N HIS A 182 -14.63 25.29 9.00
CA HIS A 182 -13.49 24.91 9.80
C HIS A 182 -13.04 23.49 9.46
N ALA A 183 -11.84 23.16 9.88
CA ALA A 183 -11.29 21.83 9.69
C ALA A 183 -10.50 21.37 10.91
N LYS A 184 -10.59 20.07 11.22
CA LYS A 184 -9.84 19.42 12.29
C LYS A 184 -9.09 18.22 11.74
N ALA A 185 -7.78 18.17 11.97
CA ALA A 185 -6.96 17.03 11.58
C ALA A 185 -6.96 15.95 12.67
N LYS A 186 -7.13 14.70 12.24
CA LYS A 186 -6.96 13.49 13.03
C LYS A 186 -5.94 12.58 12.36
N ILE A 187 -5.10 11.93 13.16
CA ILE A 187 -4.07 11.02 12.68
C ILE A 187 -4.27 9.67 13.37
N PHE A 188 -4.42 8.63 12.57
CA PHE A 188 -4.32 7.26 13.02
C PHE A 188 -2.90 6.77 12.91
N SER A 189 -2.43 6.09 13.95
CA SER A 189 -1.17 5.37 13.96
C SER A 189 -1.46 3.86 13.95
N VAL A 190 -0.91 3.13 12.98
CA VAL A 190 -1.09 1.67 12.90
C VAL A 190 -0.38 0.97 14.06
N ASN A 191 0.79 1.48 14.48
CA ASN A 191 1.56 0.93 15.58
C ASN A 191 0.85 1.07 16.93
N SER A 192 0.25 2.23 17.23
CA SER A 192 -0.49 2.43 18.49
C SER A 192 -1.95 1.99 18.43
N ASP A 193 -2.44 1.62 17.24
CA ASP A 193 -3.83 1.25 16.96
C ASP A 193 -4.85 2.30 17.44
N SER A 194 -4.48 3.58 17.36
CA SER A 194 -5.25 4.67 17.97
C SER A 194 -5.29 5.93 17.12
N TRP A 195 -6.36 6.71 17.32
CA TRP A 195 -6.56 8.01 16.69
C TRP A 195 -6.18 9.13 17.65
N THR A 196 -5.43 10.10 17.13
CA THR A 196 -5.03 11.31 17.86
C THR A 196 -5.54 12.54 17.12
N SER A 197 -6.02 13.54 17.87
CA SER A 197 -6.36 14.85 17.30
C SER A 197 -5.10 15.71 17.25
N VAL A 198 -4.98 16.54 16.21
CA VAL A 198 -3.92 17.54 16.14
C VAL A 198 -4.46 18.83 16.72
N ASP A 199 -4.01 19.21 17.92
CA ASP A 199 -4.55 20.35 18.67
C ASP A 199 -4.17 21.72 18.07
N ASN A 200 -3.05 21.78 17.32
CA ASN A 200 -2.53 23.00 16.71
C ASN A 200 -2.87 23.15 15.22
N PHE A 201 -3.87 22.42 14.72
CA PHE A 201 -4.38 22.67 13.37
C PHE A 201 -5.15 23.99 13.42
N GLN A 202 -4.47 25.13 13.16
CA GLN A 202 -5.13 26.42 12.99
C GLN A 202 -6.28 26.20 12.02
N GLU A 203 -7.51 26.50 12.44
CA GLU A 203 -8.73 26.27 11.67
C GLU A 203 -8.57 26.86 10.27
N GLY A 204 -8.13 26.03 9.34
CA GLY A 204 -7.82 26.45 7.99
C GLY A 204 -9.13 26.50 7.22
N VAL A 205 -9.38 27.62 6.53
CA VAL A 205 -10.48 27.67 5.57
C VAL A 205 -10.10 26.80 4.38
N VAL A 206 -10.62 25.57 4.34
CA VAL A 206 -10.30 24.61 3.29
C VAL A 206 -11.23 24.81 2.09
N PHE A 207 -10.67 25.28 0.98
CA PHE A 207 -11.39 25.44 -0.30
C PHE A 207 -11.25 24.24 -1.26
N ILE A 208 -10.38 23.27 -0.97
CA ILE A 208 -10.01 22.21 -1.93
C ILE A 208 -10.79 20.91 -1.65
N ARG A 209 -11.18 20.21 -2.71
CA ARG A 209 -11.84 18.89 -2.71
C ARG A 209 -10.94 17.80 -3.31
N SER A 210 -9.65 17.81 -2.99
CA SER A 210 -8.70 16.80 -3.47
C SER A 210 -8.51 15.68 -2.45
N LYS A 211 -8.05 14.52 -2.94
CA LYS A 211 -7.56 13.42 -2.09
C LYS A 211 -6.14 13.73 -1.63
N GLY A 212 -5.77 13.23 -0.44
CA GLY A 212 -4.39 13.31 0.01
C GLY A 212 -3.49 12.41 -0.83
N MET A 213 -2.27 12.88 -1.14
CA MET A 213 -1.29 12.14 -1.92
C MET A 213 0.04 12.05 -1.18
N PHE A 214 0.54 10.83 -1.00
CA PHE A 214 1.85 10.61 -0.39
C PHE A 214 2.92 10.57 -1.48
N VAL A 215 3.83 11.55 -1.46
CA VAL A 215 4.89 11.73 -2.46
C VAL A 215 6.16 12.17 -1.74
N ASN A 216 7.30 11.55 -2.05
CA ASN A 216 8.62 11.91 -1.52
C ASN A 216 8.65 12.04 0.02
N GLY A 217 8.10 11.05 0.72
CA GLY A 217 8.10 11.01 2.18
C GLY A 217 7.11 11.96 2.85
N LYS A 218 6.26 12.67 2.08
CA LYS A 218 5.32 13.67 2.61
C LYS A 218 3.91 13.43 2.09
N LEU A 219 2.92 13.71 2.93
CA LEU A 219 1.51 13.69 2.55
C LEU A 219 1.06 15.13 2.23
N TYR A 220 0.53 15.33 1.02
CA TYR A 220 -0.01 16.60 0.52
C TYR A 220 -1.53 16.53 0.40
#